data_AF-I1BI21-F1
#
_entry.id   AF-I1BI21-F1
#
_cell.length_a   1.000
_cell.length_b   1.000
_cell.length_c   1.000
_cell.angle_alpha   90.00
_cell.angle_beta   90.00
_cell.angle_gamma   90.00
#
_symmetry.space_group_name_H-M   'P 1'
#
loop_
_entity.id
_entity.type
_entity.pdbx_description
1 polymer ?
#
loop_
_entity_poly.entity_id
_entity_poly.type
_entity_poly.pdbx_seq_one_letter_code
_entity_poly.pdbx_strand_id
1 'polypeptide(L)'
;MRWKNALLIVDFDKTITIKDTIALLGQFGVDHSAVSKPWSYFTQAYLDDYRQHQSNISPHNIQSMFQHLHSYKPIELASIERINHAKVFQSLTSDMLFNKAKEYSQTLLQPNVISVLQSYPKSDIRIVSVNWSKDWILGFLHSLNLSRHQIYANDIQSGHIVPSIVTSGDKQQTIENIKNDKKVIYVGDSLGDLEPLVKADLGIVIGQDPSLIQAIHDYGLDNLYCVDHWLQIKEMIMS
;
A
#
# COMPACT_ATOMS: atom_id res chain seq x y z
N MET A 1 10.85 2.76 26.24
CA MET A 1 10.53 2.52 24.82
C MET A 1 9.55 3.57 24.35
N ARG A 2 10.05 4.57 23.62
CA ARG A 2 9.32 5.79 23.18
C ARG A 2 8.08 5.48 22.33
N TRP A 3 8.07 4.31 21.71
CA TRP A 3 7.11 3.91 20.67
C TRP A 3 6.23 2.72 21.04
N LYS A 4 6.32 2.20 22.27
CA LYS A 4 5.65 0.95 22.68
C LYS A 4 4.12 0.97 22.63
N ASN A 5 3.51 2.16 22.67
CA ASN A 5 2.05 2.36 22.62
C ASN A 5 1.59 3.11 21.35
N ALA A 6 2.48 3.29 20.37
CA ALA A 6 2.14 3.93 19.12
C ALA A 6 1.33 2.98 18.23
N LEU A 7 0.59 3.53 17.28
CA LEU A 7 -0.02 2.76 16.20
C LEU A 7 1.06 2.54 15.13
N LEU A 8 1.39 1.28 14.86
CA LEU A 8 2.29 0.90 13.77
C LEU A 8 1.46 0.70 12.51
N ILE A 9 1.60 1.62 11.57
CA ILE A 9 0.94 1.61 10.29
C ILE A 9 1.95 1.30 9.21
N VAL A 10 1.63 0.35 8.36
CA VAL A 10 2.56 -0.19 7.36
C VAL A 10 1.87 -0.24 6.01
N ASP A 11 2.55 0.25 4.98
CA ASP A 11 2.17 -0.05 3.60
C ASP A 11 2.37 -1.54 3.28
N PHE A 12 1.83 -2.01 2.16
CA PHE A 12 1.88 -3.43 1.80
C PHE A 12 2.88 -3.74 0.69
N ASP A 13 2.61 -3.30 -0.53
CA ASP A 13 3.42 -3.65 -1.69
C ASP A 13 4.81 -3.00 -1.59
N LYS A 14 5.89 -3.75 -1.84
CA LYS A 14 7.31 -3.32 -1.69
C LYS A 14 7.78 -2.95 -0.28
N THR A 15 6.85 -2.64 0.63
CA THR A 15 7.12 -2.41 2.06
C THR A 15 7.08 -3.72 2.88
N ILE A 16 5.99 -4.49 2.79
CA ILE A 16 5.86 -5.84 3.39
C ILE A 16 6.30 -6.91 2.41
N THR A 17 5.96 -6.75 1.14
CA THR A 17 6.39 -7.65 0.07
C THR A 17 7.67 -7.15 -0.58
N ILE A 18 8.43 -8.00 -1.25
CA ILE A 18 9.66 -7.59 -1.96
C ILE A 18 9.38 -6.89 -3.31
N LYS A 19 8.13 -6.92 -3.77
CA LYS A 19 7.69 -6.36 -5.04
C LYS A 19 6.20 -6.06 -5.03
N ASP A 20 5.76 -5.26 -6.00
CA ASP A 20 4.34 -5.04 -6.27
C ASP A 20 3.60 -6.35 -6.59
N THR A 21 2.44 -6.55 -5.96
CA THR A 21 1.59 -7.72 -6.11
C THR A 21 0.27 -7.46 -6.82
N ILE A 22 -0.07 -6.21 -7.18
CA ILE A 22 -1.28 -5.88 -7.96
C ILE A 22 -1.22 -6.61 -9.30
N ALA A 23 -0.06 -6.67 -9.95
CA ALA A 23 0.10 -7.41 -11.20
C ALA A 23 -0.17 -8.92 -11.03
N LEU A 24 0.19 -9.51 -9.89
CA LEU A 24 -0.07 -10.92 -9.61
C LEU A 24 -1.56 -11.17 -9.34
N LEU A 25 -2.19 -10.29 -8.56
CA LEU A 25 -3.62 -10.34 -8.28
C LEU A 25 -4.44 -10.15 -9.57
N GLY A 26 -4.09 -9.16 -10.37
CA GLY A 26 -4.72 -8.87 -11.66
C GLY A 26 -4.61 -10.04 -12.64
N GLN A 27 -3.41 -10.62 -12.78
CA GLN A 27 -3.22 -11.82 -13.60
C GLN A 27 -4.04 -13.01 -13.08
N PHE A 28 -4.06 -13.23 -11.76
CA PHE A 28 -4.87 -14.28 -11.15
C PHE A 28 -6.37 -14.11 -11.45
N GLY A 29 -6.87 -12.87 -11.44
CA GLY A 29 -8.24 -12.55 -11.88
C GLY A 29 -8.48 -12.92 -13.33
N VAL A 30 -7.61 -12.45 -14.24
CA VAL A 30 -7.71 -12.78 -15.68
C VAL A 30 -7.76 -14.28 -15.90
N ASP A 31 -6.85 -15.04 -15.27
CA ASP A 31 -6.73 -16.50 -15.41
C ASP A 31 -7.98 -17.27 -14.94
N HIS A 32 -8.80 -16.67 -14.07
CA HIS A 32 -10.00 -17.30 -13.50
C HIS A 32 -11.30 -16.71 -14.03
N SER A 33 -11.23 -15.82 -15.01
CA SER A 33 -12.38 -15.12 -15.58
C SER A 33 -12.62 -15.53 -17.04
N ALA A 34 -13.78 -15.18 -17.59
CA ALA A 34 -14.06 -15.33 -19.01
C ALA A 34 -13.56 -14.14 -19.86
N VAL A 35 -12.70 -13.29 -19.29
CA VAL A 35 -12.20 -12.07 -19.94
C VAL A 35 -11.28 -12.43 -21.09
N SER A 36 -11.59 -11.92 -22.28
CA SER A 36 -10.76 -12.16 -23.48
C SER A 36 -9.50 -11.29 -23.55
N LYS A 37 -9.44 -10.22 -22.75
CA LYS A 37 -8.30 -9.31 -22.68
C LYS A 37 -7.22 -9.85 -21.74
N PRO A 38 -5.95 -9.94 -22.17
CA PRO A 38 -4.86 -10.30 -21.27
C PRO A 38 -4.62 -9.20 -20.24
N TRP A 39 -3.96 -9.51 -19.12
CA TRP A 39 -3.59 -8.52 -18.10
C TRP A 39 -2.85 -7.30 -18.68
N SER A 40 -1.97 -7.52 -19.66
CA SER A 40 -1.21 -6.46 -20.35
C SER A 40 -2.10 -5.38 -20.99
N TYR A 41 -3.33 -5.71 -21.39
CA TYR A 41 -4.29 -4.72 -21.90
C TYR A 41 -4.63 -3.67 -20.84
N PHE A 42 -4.90 -4.10 -19.61
CA PHE A 42 -5.27 -3.20 -18.51
C PHE A 42 -4.07 -2.37 -18.05
N THR A 43 -2.91 -3.00 -17.93
CA THR A 43 -1.65 -2.30 -17.61
C THR A 43 -1.33 -1.24 -18.66
N GLN A 44 -1.47 -1.55 -19.95
CA GLN A 44 -1.21 -0.59 -21.02
C GLN A 44 -2.19 0.59 -20.96
N ALA A 45 -3.48 0.34 -20.76
CA ALA A 45 -4.49 1.39 -20.64
C ALA A 45 -4.23 2.32 -19.44
N TYR A 46 -3.81 1.76 -18.30
CA TYR A 46 -3.39 2.56 -17.15
C TYR A 46 -2.17 3.42 -17.45
N LEU A 47 -1.15 2.86 -18.12
CA LEU A 47 0.04 3.62 -18.52
C LEU A 47 -0.26 4.71 -19.55
N ASP A 48 -1.24 4.49 -20.42
CA ASP A 48 -1.72 5.51 -21.37
C ASP A 48 -2.37 6.68 -20.63
N ASP A 49 -3.28 6.41 -19.69
CA ASP A 49 -3.89 7.45 -18.84
C ASP A 49 -2.83 8.19 -18.03
N TYR A 50 -1.89 7.47 -17.43
CA TYR A 50 -0.79 8.05 -16.65
C TYR A 50 0.06 9.00 -17.49
N ARG A 51 0.42 8.61 -18.73
CA ARG A 51 1.19 9.47 -19.64
C ARG A 51 0.41 10.69 -20.13
N GLN A 52 -0.91 10.54 -20.27
CA GLN A 52 -1.79 11.63 -20.72
C GLN A 52 -2.18 12.57 -19.58
N HIS A 53 -1.95 12.18 -18.33
CA HIS A 53 -2.24 13.01 -17.16
C HIS A 53 -1.40 14.29 -17.18
N GLN A 54 -2.08 15.42 -17.35
CA GLN A 54 -1.50 16.74 -17.24
C GLN A 54 -1.95 17.36 -15.93
N SER A 55 -1.13 17.20 -14.89
CA SER A 55 -1.30 17.98 -13.67
C SER A 55 -0.95 19.45 -13.94
N ASN A 56 -1.91 20.35 -13.78
CA ASN A 56 -1.66 21.80 -13.77
C ASN A 56 -0.87 22.28 -12.53
N ILE A 57 -0.58 21.36 -11.61
CA ILE A 57 0.16 21.62 -10.37
C ILE A 57 1.63 21.34 -10.65
N SER A 58 2.45 22.40 -10.57
CA SER A 58 3.91 22.31 -10.53
C SER A 58 4.36 22.28 -9.07
N PRO A 59 4.84 21.13 -8.56
CA PRO A 59 5.35 21.03 -7.20
C PRO A 59 6.55 21.95 -6.99
N HIS A 60 6.46 22.83 -5.99
CA HIS A 60 7.55 23.74 -5.59
C HIS A 60 7.73 23.78 -4.07
N ASN A 61 6.85 23.10 -3.33
CA ASN A 61 6.94 22.83 -1.91
C ASN A 61 6.17 21.53 -1.59
N ILE A 62 6.35 21.01 -0.37
CA ILE A 62 5.76 19.73 0.03
C ILE A 62 4.22 19.71 -0.07
N GLN A 63 3.55 20.83 0.22
CA GLN A 63 2.09 20.91 0.16
C GLN A 63 1.59 20.81 -1.29
N SER A 64 2.25 21.49 -2.23
CA SER A 64 1.96 21.38 -3.67
C SER A 64 2.32 20.00 -4.23
N MET A 65 3.32 19.32 -3.66
CA MET A 65 3.65 17.93 -3.99
C MET A 65 2.52 16.98 -3.58
N PHE A 66 1.97 17.13 -2.38
CA PHE A 66 0.78 16.35 -1.96
C PHE A 66 -0.40 16.57 -2.92
N GLN A 67 -0.68 17.83 -3.28
CA GLN A 67 -1.74 18.14 -4.24
C GLN A 67 -1.48 17.51 -5.62
N HIS A 68 -0.23 17.51 -6.09
CA HIS A 68 0.17 16.84 -7.32
C HIS A 68 -0.09 15.34 -7.25
N LEU A 69 0.31 14.66 -6.18
CA LEU A 69 0.04 13.24 -5.98
C LEU A 69 -1.47 12.94 -5.94
N HIS A 70 -2.27 13.82 -5.34
CA HIS A 70 -3.73 13.67 -5.29
C HIS A 70 -4.39 13.84 -6.66
N SER A 71 -3.76 14.59 -7.56
CA SER A 71 -4.29 14.82 -8.91
C SER A 71 -4.41 13.53 -9.74
N TYR A 72 -3.70 12.45 -9.37
CA TYR A 72 -3.78 11.15 -10.03
C TYR A 72 -5.05 10.36 -9.68
N LYS A 73 -5.84 10.79 -8.68
CA LYS A 73 -7.06 10.07 -8.25
C LYS A 73 -8.00 9.66 -9.38
N PRO A 74 -8.31 10.50 -10.39
CA PRO A 74 -9.16 10.08 -11.51
C PRO A 74 -8.56 8.96 -12.35
N ILE A 75 -7.24 8.89 -12.48
CA ILE A 75 -6.50 7.88 -13.26
C ILE A 75 -6.59 6.53 -12.55
N GLU A 76 -6.36 6.54 -11.23
CA GLU A 76 -6.47 5.34 -10.40
C GLU A 76 -7.90 4.76 -10.43
N LEU A 77 -8.90 5.63 -10.31
CA LEU A 77 -10.31 5.23 -10.40
C LEU A 77 -10.67 4.70 -11.79
N ALA A 78 -10.21 5.34 -12.87
CA ALA A 78 -10.42 4.85 -14.23
C ALA A 78 -9.81 3.47 -14.47
N SER A 79 -8.65 3.19 -13.86
CA SER A 79 -8.02 1.86 -13.88
C SER A 79 -8.92 0.81 -13.23
N ILE A 80 -9.42 1.09 -12.02
CA ILE A 80 -10.33 0.22 -11.28
C ILE A 80 -11.64 0.00 -12.04
N GLU A 81 -12.24 1.05 -12.61
CA GLU A 81 -13.48 0.96 -13.38
C GLU A 81 -13.32 0.07 -14.62
N ARG A 82 -12.18 0.14 -15.32
CA ARG A 82 -11.90 -0.78 -16.45
C ARG A 82 -11.84 -2.23 -16.01
N ILE A 83 -11.20 -2.52 -14.88
CA ILE A 83 -11.13 -3.87 -14.31
C ILE A 83 -12.54 -4.37 -13.94
N ASN A 84 -13.34 -3.51 -13.28
CA ASN A 84 -14.70 -3.82 -12.88
C ASN A 84 -15.64 -4.05 -14.07
N HIS A 85 -15.59 -3.19 -15.09
CA HIS A 85 -16.36 -3.35 -16.32
C HIS A 85 -16.02 -4.64 -17.07
N ALA A 86 -14.75 -5.01 -17.09
CA ALA A 86 -14.32 -6.27 -17.67
C ALA A 86 -14.69 -7.48 -16.80
N LYS A 87 -15.15 -7.30 -15.56
CA LYS A 87 -15.54 -8.39 -14.64
C LYS A 87 -14.40 -9.37 -14.35
N VAL A 88 -13.17 -8.84 -14.24
CA VAL A 88 -11.94 -9.64 -14.04
C VAL A 88 -12.01 -10.51 -12.77
N PHE A 89 -12.69 -10.07 -11.73
CA PHE A 89 -12.76 -10.80 -10.46
C PHE A 89 -14.10 -11.49 -10.20
N GLN A 90 -15.00 -11.56 -11.19
CA GLN A 90 -16.40 -12.00 -11.03
C GLN A 90 -16.58 -13.39 -10.40
N SER A 91 -15.65 -14.31 -10.65
CA SER A 91 -15.68 -15.70 -10.20
C SER A 91 -14.88 -15.95 -8.91
N LEU A 92 -14.12 -14.96 -8.43
CA LEU A 92 -13.22 -15.15 -7.30
C LEU A 92 -13.92 -14.97 -5.97
N THR A 93 -13.63 -15.87 -5.04
CA THR A 93 -14.06 -15.78 -3.64
C THR A 93 -12.92 -15.24 -2.75
N SER A 94 -13.28 -14.75 -1.56
CA SER A 94 -12.30 -14.36 -0.53
C SER A 94 -11.31 -15.48 -0.21
N ASP A 95 -11.78 -16.73 -0.12
CA ASP A 95 -10.91 -17.88 0.16
C ASP A 95 -9.93 -18.16 -0.98
N MET A 96 -10.34 -18.01 -2.24
CA MET A 96 -9.42 -18.16 -3.38
C MET A 96 -8.31 -17.11 -3.34
N LEU A 97 -8.68 -15.85 -3.07
CA LEU A 97 -7.73 -14.74 -2.96
C LEU A 97 -6.76 -14.95 -1.80
N PHE A 98 -7.27 -15.30 -0.61
CA PHE A 98 -6.48 -15.56 0.58
C PHE A 98 -5.50 -16.71 0.37
N ASN A 99 -5.97 -17.86 -0.15
CA ASN A 99 -5.13 -19.04 -0.31
C ASN A 99 -4.04 -18.80 -1.37
N LYS A 100 -4.38 -18.12 -2.47
CA LYS A 100 -3.38 -17.79 -3.49
C LYS A 100 -2.31 -16.84 -2.97
N ALA A 101 -2.70 -15.81 -2.24
CA ALA A 101 -1.78 -14.89 -1.59
C ALA A 101 -0.88 -15.59 -0.56
N LYS A 102 -1.42 -16.54 0.21
CA LYS A 102 -0.66 -17.36 1.17
C LYS A 102 0.41 -18.22 0.48
N GLU A 103 0.16 -18.73 -0.71
CA GLU A 103 1.21 -19.40 -1.50
C GLU A 103 2.34 -18.43 -1.87
N TYR A 104 1.98 -17.24 -2.38
CA TYR A 104 2.97 -16.22 -2.75
C TYR A 104 3.78 -15.71 -1.56
N SER A 105 3.20 -15.67 -0.36
CA SER A 105 3.87 -15.22 0.86
C SER A 105 5.13 -16.01 1.20
N GLN A 106 5.25 -17.25 0.72
CA GLN A 106 6.42 -18.09 0.98
C GLN A 106 7.71 -17.57 0.33
N THR A 107 7.59 -16.75 -0.71
CA THR A 107 8.74 -16.27 -1.51
C THR A 107 8.78 -14.77 -1.69
N LEU A 108 7.68 -14.07 -1.45
CA LEU A 108 7.55 -12.65 -1.79
C LEU A 108 7.45 -11.71 -0.58
N LEU A 109 7.64 -12.19 0.65
CA LEU A 109 7.74 -11.35 1.85
C LEU A 109 9.15 -10.77 2.00
N GLN A 110 9.24 -9.52 2.46
CA GLN A 110 10.51 -8.93 2.86
C GLN A 110 11.17 -9.77 3.97
N PRO A 111 12.51 -9.92 3.98
CA PRO A 111 13.20 -10.62 5.05
C PRO A 111 12.83 -10.06 6.43
N ASN A 112 12.55 -10.96 7.37
CA ASN A 112 12.21 -10.65 8.77
C ASN A 112 10.94 -9.82 9.01
N VAL A 113 10.16 -9.43 7.99
CA VAL A 113 8.95 -8.61 8.19
C VAL A 113 7.97 -9.24 9.18
N ILE A 114 7.70 -10.55 9.03
CA ILE A 114 6.76 -11.26 9.89
C ILE A 114 7.27 -11.30 11.34
N SER A 115 8.55 -11.63 11.56
CA SER A 115 9.09 -11.73 12.93
C SER A 115 9.15 -10.37 13.62
N VAL A 116 9.40 -9.29 12.87
CA VAL A 116 9.36 -7.93 13.40
C VAL A 116 7.93 -7.52 13.74
N LEU A 117 6.97 -7.73 12.84
CA LEU A 117 5.57 -7.42 13.11
C LEU A 117 5.00 -8.26 14.28
N GLN A 118 5.38 -9.54 14.41
CA GLN A 118 5.01 -10.38 15.56
C GLN A 118 5.55 -9.87 16.90
N SER A 119 6.65 -9.13 16.89
CA SER A 119 7.21 -8.52 18.10
C SER A 119 6.51 -7.23 18.53
N TYR A 120 5.62 -6.69 17.69
CA TYR A 120 4.79 -5.52 18.01
C TYR A 120 3.42 -5.95 18.58
N PRO A 121 2.82 -5.18 19.51
CA PRO A 121 1.45 -5.45 19.97
C PRO A 121 0.48 -5.54 18.79
N LYS A 122 -0.07 -6.74 18.56
CA LYS A 122 -0.96 -7.00 17.42
C LYS A 122 -2.16 -6.05 17.36
N SER A 123 -2.69 -5.62 18.50
CA SER A 123 -3.77 -4.64 18.62
C SER A 123 -3.46 -3.28 18.00
N ASP A 124 -2.18 -2.99 17.81
CA ASP A 124 -1.66 -1.69 17.37
C ASP A 124 -1.03 -1.75 15.97
N ILE A 125 -1.14 -2.88 15.28
CA ILE A 125 -0.72 -3.01 13.87
C ILE A 125 -1.90 -2.68 12.96
N ARG A 126 -1.67 -1.83 11.96
CA ARG A 126 -2.60 -1.53 10.88
C ARG A 126 -1.87 -1.62 9.55
N ILE A 127 -2.54 -2.17 8.54
CA ILE A 127 -2.06 -2.14 7.16
C ILE A 127 -2.89 -1.12 6.40
N VAL A 128 -2.23 -0.19 5.71
CA VAL A 128 -2.88 0.85 4.90
C VAL A 128 -2.30 0.77 3.49
N SER A 129 -3.09 0.38 2.50
CA SER A 129 -2.59 0.07 1.16
C SER A 129 -3.57 0.45 0.05
N VAL A 130 -3.03 0.69 -1.15
CA VAL A 130 -3.82 0.85 -2.39
C VAL A 130 -4.15 -0.49 -3.07
N ASN A 131 -3.65 -1.61 -2.54
CA ASN A 131 -3.94 -2.94 -3.09
C ASN A 131 -5.46 -3.21 -3.12
N TRP A 132 -5.89 -4.08 -4.03
CA TRP A 132 -7.30 -4.25 -4.39
C TRP A 132 -8.07 -5.23 -3.51
N SER A 133 -7.42 -6.01 -2.65
CA SER A 133 -8.10 -7.01 -1.82
C SER A 133 -7.53 -7.12 -0.42
N LYS A 134 -8.42 -7.01 0.57
CA LYS A 134 -8.06 -7.26 1.98
C LYS A 134 -7.74 -8.73 2.23
N ASP A 135 -8.44 -9.65 1.58
CA ASP A 135 -8.18 -11.09 1.70
C ASP A 135 -6.83 -11.47 1.11
N TRP A 136 -6.41 -10.80 0.03
CA TRP A 136 -5.08 -10.95 -0.54
C TRP A 136 -3.99 -10.52 0.44
N ILE A 137 -4.11 -9.33 1.04
CA ILE A 137 -3.18 -8.87 2.08
C ILE A 137 -3.16 -9.84 3.28
N LEU A 138 -4.33 -10.29 3.74
CA LEU A 138 -4.44 -11.24 4.85
C LEU A 138 -3.80 -12.59 4.54
N GLY A 139 -3.86 -13.07 3.30
CA GLY A 139 -3.17 -14.29 2.87
C GLY A 139 -1.65 -14.17 3.02
N PHE A 140 -1.08 -13.04 2.59
CA PHE A 140 0.33 -12.72 2.81
C PHE A 140 0.71 -12.68 4.29
N LEU A 141 -0.17 -12.12 5.13
CA LEU A 141 0.05 -11.91 6.56
C LEU A 141 -0.59 -13.00 7.44
N HIS A 142 -0.92 -14.16 6.89
CA HIS A 142 -1.72 -15.17 7.60
C HIS A 142 -1.12 -15.60 8.94
N SER A 143 0.22 -15.65 9.06
CA SER A 143 0.94 -16.02 10.28
C SER A 143 0.82 -14.99 11.41
N LEU A 144 0.40 -13.75 11.12
CA LEU A 144 0.10 -12.72 12.12
C LEU A 144 -1.33 -12.85 12.69
N ASN A 145 -2.20 -13.61 12.00
CA ASN A 145 -3.61 -13.76 12.32
C ASN A 145 -4.36 -12.41 12.45
N LEU A 146 -3.95 -11.37 11.71
CA LEU A 146 -4.62 -10.06 11.77
C LEU A 146 -6.10 -10.19 11.40
N SER A 147 -6.95 -9.38 12.03
CA SER A 147 -8.35 -9.31 11.63
C SER A 147 -8.51 -8.39 10.41
N ARG A 148 -9.55 -8.63 9.60
CA ARG A 148 -9.89 -7.76 8.45
C ARG A 148 -10.09 -6.28 8.82
N HIS A 149 -10.47 -6.00 10.06
CA HIS A 149 -10.66 -4.64 10.59
C HIS A 149 -9.34 -3.87 10.81
N GLN A 150 -8.20 -4.58 10.72
CA GLN A 150 -6.87 -4.00 10.77
C GLN A 150 -6.30 -3.72 9.38
N ILE A 151 -7.02 -4.10 8.31
CA ILE A 151 -6.62 -3.91 6.92
C ILE A 151 -7.49 -2.82 6.28
N TYR A 152 -6.83 -1.73 5.93
CA TYR A 152 -7.41 -0.57 5.28
C TYR A 152 -6.86 -0.52 3.87
N ALA A 153 -7.66 -1.00 2.93
CA ALA A 153 -7.31 -1.09 1.52
C ALA A 153 -8.60 -1.12 0.71
N ASN A 154 -8.46 -1.00 -0.61
CA ASN A 154 -9.54 -1.33 -1.53
C ASN A 154 -9.94 -2.80 -1.34
N ASP A 155 -11.13 -3.16 -1.78
CA ASP A 155 -11.66 -4.48 -1.47
C ASP A 155 -12.48 -5.09 -2.60
N ILE A 156 -12.29 -6.38 -2.87
CA ILE A 156 -13.10 -7.09 -3.86
C ILE A 156 -14.37 -7.60 -3.19
N GLN A 157 -15.51 -7.08 -3.62
CA GLN A 157 -16.84 -7.48 -3.14
C GLN A 157 -17.69 -7.91 -4.33
N SER A 158 -18.23 -9.13 -4.26
CA SER A 158 -19.03 -9.73 -5.34
C SER A 158 -18.36 -9.66 -6.73
N GLY A 159 -17.02 -9.74 -6.75
CA GLY A 159 -16.21 -9.70 -7.96
C GLY A 159 -15.92 -8.31 -8.53
N HIS A 160 -16.23 -7.25 -7.78
CA HIS A 160 -15.91 -5.86 -8.11
C HIS A 160 -14.97 -5.27 -7.06
N ILE A 161 -13.96 -4.52 -7.49
CA ILE A 161 -13.13 -3.72 -6.60
C ILE A 161 -13.96 -2.52 -6.14
N VAL A 162 -14.11 -2.37 -4.84
CA VAL A 162 -14.70 -1.21 -4.17
C VAL A 162 -13.55 -0.32 -3.70
N PRO A 163 -13.33 0.83 -4.36
CA PRO A 163 -12.23 1.72 -4.00
C PRO A 163 -12.50 2.48 -2.70
N SER A 164 -11.51 2.52 -1.82
CA SER A 164 -11.47 3.35 -0.62
C SER A 164 -10.16 4.13 -0.47
N ILE A 165 -9.04 3.58 -0.95
CA ILE A 165 -7.71 4.17 -0.85
C ILE A 165 -7.02 4.03 -2.20
N VAL A 166 -6.90 5.14 -2.93
CA VAL A 166 -6.28 5.13 -4.26
C VAL A 166 -5.13 6.13 -4.40
N THR A 167 -4.97 7.04 -3.44
CA THR A 167 -3.89 8.03 -3.44
C THR A 167 -3.19 8.14 -2.08
N SER A 168 -2.05 8.84 -2.06
CA SER A 168 -1.32 9.16 -0.82
C SER A 168 -2.21 9.87 0.22
N GLY A 169 -3.05 10.80 -0.23
CA GLY A 169 -3.99 11.51 0.63
C GLY A 169 -5.11 10.63 1.18
N ASP A 170 -5.57 9.64 0.42
CA ASP A 170 -6.54 8.68 0.96
C ASP A 170 -5.91 7.82 2.07
N LYS A 171 -4.61 7.46 1.94
CA LYS A 171 -3.86 6.81 3.03
C LYS A 171 -3.80 7.73 4.25
N GLN A 172 -3.40 8.99 4.07
CA GLN A 172 -3.34 9.95 5.18
C GLN A 172 -4.69 10.16 5.86
N GLN A 173 -5.76 10.36 5.09
CA GLN A 173 -7.11 10.53 5.65
C GLN A 173 -7.54 9.29 6.45
N THR A 174 -7.19 8.10 5.97
CA THR A 174 -7.43 6.85 6.69
C THR A 174 -6.70 6.83 8.03
N ILE A 175 -5.44 7.24 8.07
CA ILE A 175 -4.63 7.30 9.31
C ILE A 175 -5.26 8.26 10.33
N GLU A 176 -5.67 9.45 9.90
CA GLU A 176 -6.34 10.43 10.77
C GLU A 176 -7.60 9.85 11.40
N ASN A 177 -8.37 9.06 10.66
CA ASN A 177 -9.61 8.46 11.15
C ASN A 177 -9.39 7.31 12.17
N ILE A 178 -8.21 6.67 12.18
CA ILE A 178 -7.97 5.45 12.98
C ILE A 178 -6.98 5.64 14.12
N LYS A 179 -6.20 6.73 14.12
CA LYS A 179 -5.14 6.93 15.13
C LYS A 179 -5.67 7.13 16.54
N ASN A 180 -6.87 7.69 16.72
CA ASN A 180 -7.52 7.90 18.03
C ASN A 180 -6.54 8.46 19.09
N ASP A 181 -5.92 9.61 18.79
CA ASP A 181 -4.91 10.31 19.60
C ASP A 181 -3.60 9.53 19.89
N LYS A 182 -3.44 8.32 19.36
CA LYS A 182 -2.16 7.60 19.45
C LYS A 182 -1.11 8.26 18.55
N LYS A 183 0.14 8.19 19.01
CA LYS A 183 1.29 8.44 18.13
C LYS A 183 1.28 7.46 16.98
N VAL A 184 1.71 7.89 15.81
CA VAL A 184 1.76 7.08 14.59
C VAL A 184 3.22 6.83 14.19
N ILE A 185 3.53 5.56 13.99
CA ILE A 185 4.71 5.14 13.22
C ILE A 185 4.18 4.74 11.85
N TYR A 186 4.72 5.32 10.78
CA TYR A 186 4.38 4.93 9.42
C TYR A 186 5.59 4.36 8.71
N VAL A 187 5.43 3.20 8.06
CA VAL A 187 6.45 2.57 7.23
C VAL A 187 5.94 2.46 5.80
N GLY A 188 6.70 2.97 4.83
CA GLY A 188 6.38 2.93 3.40
C GLY A 188 7.64 2.98 2.52
N ASP A 189 7.50 2.77 1.21
CA ASP A 189 8.65 2.69 0.29
C ASP A 189 8.59 3.67 -0.88
N SER A 190 7.45 4.32 -1.13
CA SER A 190 7.22 5.03 -2.39
C SER A 190 6.66 6.45 -2.24
N LEU A 191 6.57 7.19 -3.35
CA LEU A 191 5.86 8.48 -3.39
C LEU A 191 4.38 8.36 -2.97
N GLY A 192 3.75 7.19 -3.15
CA GLY A 192 2.40 6.94 -2.67
C GLY A 192 2.28 7.01 -1.14
N ASP A 193 3.41 6.99 -0.43
CA ASP A 193 3.53 7.07 1.01
C ASP A 193 4.04 8.41 1.51
N LEU A 194 4.33 9.37 0.62
CA LEU A 194 5.02 10.61 1.00
C LEU A 194 4.25 11.41 2.05
N GLU A 195 2.94 11.60 1.87
CA GLU A 195 2.12 12.34 2.84
C GLU A 195 2.05 11.66 4.21
N PRO A 196 1.70 10.35 4.31
CA PRO A 196 1.67 9.69 5.61
C PRO A 196 3.05 9.52 6.26
N LEU A 197 4.13 9.39 5.48
CA LEU A 197 5.50 9.42 6.02
C LEU A 197 5.81 10.75 6.71
N VAL A 198 5.53 11.87 6.03
CA VAL A 198 5.82 13.21 6.55
C VAL A 198 4.97 13.57 7.77
N LYS A 199 3.71 13.12 7.81
CA LYS A 199 2.77 13.47 8.88
C LYS A 199 2.83 12.54 10.11
N ALA A 200 3.50 11.40 10.02
CA ALA A 200 3.67 10.50 11.14
C ALA A 200 4.58 11.11 12.23
N ASP A 201 4.38 10.73 13.50
CA ASP A 201 5.32 11.05 14.57
C ASP A 201 6.70 10.41 14.34
N LEU A 202 6.70 9.26 13.63
CA LEU A 202 7.89 8.58 13.13
C LEU A 202 7.61 8.04 11.72
N GLY A 203 8.11 8.74 10.69
CA GLY A 203 8.11 8.26 9.31
C GLY A 203 9.36 7.46 8.99
N ILE A 204 9.18 6.23 8.53
CA ILE A 204 10.27 5.31 8.18
C ILE A 204 10.13 4.91 6.71
N VAL A 205 11.15 5.24 5.91
CA VAL A 205 11.26 4.84 4.52
C VAL A 205 12.03 3.54 4.45
N ILE A 206 11.46 2.50 3.85
CA ILE A 206 12.17 1.25 3.60
C ILE A 206 12.50 1.12 2.11
N GLY A 207 13.76 0.81 1.80
CA GLY A 207 14.23 0.68 0.42
C GLY A 207 14.71 2.00 -0.19
N GLN A 208 14.84 2.03 -1.52
CA GLN A 208 15.53 3.10 -2.26
C GLN A 208 14.77 3.53 -3.52
N ASP A 209 13.44 3.74 -3.43
CA ASP A 209 12.67 4.27 -4.56
C ASP A 209 13.23 5.64 -4.99
N PRO A 210 13.76 5.78 -6.23
CA PRO A 210 14.47 7.00 -6.62
C PRO A 210 13.59 8.25 -6.54
N SER A 211 12.29 8.12 -6.82
CA SER A 211 11.37 9.26 -6.83
C SER A 211 11.09 9.74 -5.41
N LEU A 212 10.92 8.83 -4.46
CA LEU A 212 10.78 9.17 -3.04
C LEU A 212 12.07 9.79 -2.49
N ILE A 213 13.24 9.19 -2.76
CA ILE A 213 14.53 9.73 -2.30
C ILE A 213 14.77 11.14 -2.86
N GLN A 214 14.45 11.36 -4.14
CA GLN A 214 14.54 12.69 -4.74
C GLN A 214 13.60 13.69 -4.03
N ALA A 215 12.36 13.30 -3.75
CA ALA A 215 11.42 14.17 -3.03
C ALA A 215 11.89 14.50 -1.60
N ILE A 216 12.50 13.54 -0.90
CA ILE A 216 13.08 13.78 0.43
C ILE A 216 14.15 14.87 0.38
N HIS A 217 15.04 14.79 -0.60
CA HIS A 217 16.07 15.79 -0.82
C HIS A 217 15.48 17.14 -1.24
N ASP A 218 14.59 17.16 -2.24
CA ASP A 218 14.04 18.40 -2.81
C ASP A 218 13.23 19.22 -1.81
N TYR A 219 12.60 18.56 -0.84
CA TYR A 219 11.77 19.21 0.18
C TYR A 219 12.39 19.25 1.58
N GLY A 220 13.66 18.82 1.74
CA GLY A 220 14.38 18.88 3.02
C GLY A 220 13.73 18.06 4.14
N LEU A 221 13.30 16.83 3.83
CA LEU A 221 12.58 15.94 4.75
C LEU A 221 13.53 15.11 5.63
N ASP A 222 14.51 15.77 6.25
CA ASP A 222 15.60 15.13 7.04
C ASP A 222 15.12 14.39 8.30
N ASN A 223 13.85 14.59 8.68
CA ASN A 223 13.22 13.93 9.81
C ASN A 223 12.69 12.51 9.48
N LEU A 224 12.72 12.11 8.21
CA LEU A 224 12.39 10.75 7.79
C LEU A 224 13.59 9.83 7.96
N TYR A 225 13.33 8.60 8.40
CA TYR A 225 14.38 7.61 8.62
C TYR A 225 14.41 6.61 7.47
N CYS A 226 15.47 6.63 6.68
CA CYS A 226 15.69 5.65 5.63
C CYS A 226 16.37 4.40 6.19
N VAL A 227 15.80 3.23 5.91
CA VAL A 227 16.31 1.92 6.32
C VAL A 227 16.34 0.96 5.12
N ASP A 228 17.25 -0.02 5.17
CA ASP A 228 17.37 -1.03 4.11
C ASP A 228 16.53 -2.29 4.42
N HIS A 229 16.29 -2.58 5.71
CA HIS A 229 15.61 -3.81 6.11
C HIS A 229 14.85 -3.71 7.45
N TRP A 230 13.89 -4.63 7.63
CA TRP A 230 12.99 -4.66 8.78
C TRP A 230 13.66 -4.78 10.16
N LEU A 231 14.88 -5.34 10.25
CA LEU A 231 15.60 -5.39 11.54
C LEU A 231 16.00 -3.99 12.06
N GLN A 232 16.34 -3.04 11.18
CA GLN A 232 16.60 -1.65 11.59
C GLN A 232 15.33 -1.00 12.14
N ILE A 233 14.18 -1.26 11.50
CA ILE A 233 12.87 -0.80 12.00
C ILE A 233 12.64 -1.32 13.42
N LYS A 234 12.91 -2.61 13.66
CA LYS A 234 12.76 -3.21 14.99
C LYS A 234 13.61 -2.48 16.04
N GLU A 235 14.87 -2.20 15.75
CA GLU A 235 15.77 -1.48 16.67
C GLU A 235 15.23 -0.08 17.01
N MET A 236 14.69 0.62 16.03
CA MET A 236 14.12 1.95 16.20
C MET A 236 12.84 1.96 17.05
N ILE A 237 11.93 1.01 16.83
CA ILE A 237 10.61 1.02 17.49
C ILE A 237 10.60 0.27 18.84
N MET A 238 11.61 -0.56 19.08
CA MET A 238 11.75 -1.35 20.33
C MET A 238 12.76 -0.77 21.31
N SER A 239 13.43 0.35 21.01
CA SER A 239 14.25 1.10 21.96
C SER A 239 13.41 2.09 22.80
#